data_AF-A0A3D4B9Y8-F1
#
_entry.id   AF-A0A3D4B9Y8-F1
#
_cell.length_a   1.000
_cell.length_b   1.000
_cell.length_c   1.000
_cell.angle_alpha   90.00
_cell.angle_beta   90.00
_cell.angle_gamma   90.00
#
_symmetry.space_group_name_H-M   'P 1'
#
loop_
_entity.id
_entity.type
_entity.pdbx_description
1 polymer ?
#
loop_
_entity_poly.entity_id
_entity_poly.type
_entity_poly.pdbx_seq_one_letter_code
_entity_poly.pdbx_strand_id
1 'polypeptide(L)'
;IRDITGRRNIAVAGMLIFVGFYYPWFSAPNGTMLRIVIGLLPILLCYRWFNTRQIRFLFGAGITSGLIVFYSQEVGAGATLAVLSMLVFSGFQETCRHGLHAIGAFFVGLFIGTMPVVIGFAQMGALQALIMNLTEYPQLAMLGYGAFPFPSLISAFEKMIANPGFGSFRSFFAVLFISYGPILLYASVALFVSIRWLIRRSTSFDAVLFGIACFGLIYYRSALARSGFDKSGTVFPPALILSIILLWWLWHLGRRVWA
;
A
#
# COMPACT_ATOMS: atom_id res chain seq x y z
N ILE A 1 -6.44 -28.83 9.16
CA ILE A 1 -7.84 -28.55 8.73
C ILE A 1 -8.56 -27.52 9.63
N ARG A 2 -8.10 -27.24 10.87
CA ARG A 2 -8.75 -26.31 11.82
C ARG A 2 -8.53 -24.79 11.64
N ASP A 3 -7.91 -24.32 10.55
CA ASP A 3 -7.45 -22.91 10.41
C ASP A 3 -8.13 -22.12 9.27
N ILE A 4 -9.23 -22.65 8.72
CA ILE A 4 -9.93 -22.08 7.55
C ILE A 4 -11.03 -21.09 7.99
N THR A 5 -11.66 -21.33 9.15
CA THR A 5 -12.74 -20.48 9.69
C THR A 5 -12.24 -19.12 10.17
N GLY A 6 -11.04 -19.04 10.76
CA GLY A 6 -10.42 -17.77 11.15
C GLY A 6 -10.12 -16.87 9.95
N ARG A 7 -9.59 -17.44 8.85
CA ARG A 7 -9.28 -16.70 7.61
C ARG A 7 -10.53 -16.18 6.90
N ARG A 8 -11.64 -16.93 6.96
CA ARG A 8 -12.93 -16.51 6.39
C ARG A 8 -13.54 -15.35 7.15
N ASN A 9 -13.45 -15.36 8.49
CA ASN A 9 -13.96 -14.28 9.33
C ASN A 9 -13.14 -12.99 9.19
N ILE A 10 -11.84 -13.07 8.91
CA ILE A 10 -10.98 -11.91 8.60
C ILE A 10 -11.37 -11.30 7.24
N ALA A 11 -11.60 -12.15 6.22
CA ALA A 11 -12.05 -11.67 4.92
C ALA A 11 -13.44 -11.01 5.00
N VAL A 12 -14.35 -11.56 5.80
CA VAL A 12 -15.70 -11.02 6.03
C VAL A 12 -15.67 -9.76 6.89
N ALA A 13 -14.85 -9.68 7.94
CA ALA A 13 -14.69 -8.47 8.75
C ALA A 13 -14.00 -7.35 7.95
N GLY A 14 -12.97 -7.69 7.14
CA GLY A 14 -12.36 -6.78 6.19
C GLY A 14 -13.36 -6.29 5.14
N MET A 15 -14.24 -7.16 4.62
CA MET A 15 -15.34 -6.80 3.72
C MET A 15 -16.43 -5.94 4.39
N LEU A 16 -16.74 -6.16 5.67
CA LEU A 16 -17.75 -5.38 6.40
C LEU A 16 -17.24 -3.98 6.75
N ILE A 17 -15.96 -3.84 7.11
CA ILE A 17 -15.30 -2.54 7.21
C ILE A 17 -15.29 -1.87 5.82
N PHE A 18 -14.99 -2.64 4.78
CA PHE A 18 -15.00 -2.18 3.39
C PHE A 18 -16.37 -1.65 2.94
N VAL A 19 -17.48 -2.30 3.33
CA VAL A 19 -18.85 -1.85 3.07
C VAL A 19 -19.23 -0.66 3.96
N GLY A 20 -18.81 -0.65 5.23
CA GLY A 20 -19.07 0.46 6.16
C GLY A 20 -18.46 1.79 5.73
N PHE A 21 -17.35 1.76 4.97
CA PHE A 21 -16.70 2.95 4.40
C PHE A 21 -17.00 3.17 2.90
N TYR A 22 -17.87 2.34 2.29
CA TYR A 22 -18.29 2.45 0.88
C TYR A 22 -19.41 3.49 0.66
N TYR A 23 -19.89 4.16 1.72
CA TYR A 23 -20.84 5.26 1.58
C TYR A 23 -20.21 6.40 0.75
N PRO A 24 -20.94 7.03 -0.19
CA PRO A 24 -20.36 7.95 -1.16
C PRO A 24 -20.04 9.29 -0.50
N TRP A 25 -18.94 9.35 0.24
CA TRP A 25 -18.43 10.59 0.82
C TRP A 25 -17.54 11.37 -0.17
N PHE A 26 -17.15 10.76 -1.30
CA PHE A 26 -16.24 11.38 -2.27
C PHE A 26 -16.83 11.41 -3.67
N SER A 27 -17.06 12.63 -4.18
CA SER A 27 -17.69 12.95 -5.46
C SER A 27 -16.76 12.81 -6.70
N ALA A 28 -15.54 12.31 -6.54
CA ALA A 28 -14.58 12.16 -7.65
C ALA A 28 -14.04 10.72 -7.76
N PRO A 29 -13.90 10.13 -8.97
CA PRO A 29 -13.29 8.80 -9.20
C PRO A 29 -11.90 8.67 -8.57
N ASN A 30 -11.15 9.79 -8.54
CA ASN A 30 -9.82 9.89 -7.98
C ASN A 30 -9.79 9.81 -6.44
N GLY A 31 -10.92 9.99 -5.75
CA GLY A 31 -11.04 9.86 -4.29
C GLY A 31 -11.65 8.52 -3.84
N THR A 32 -11.84 7.57 -4.75
CA THR A 32 -12.61 6.36 -4.46
C THR A 32 -11.76 5.26 -3.81
N MET A 33 -12.34 4.58 -2.82
CA MET A 33 -11.77 3.38 -2.18
C MET A 33 -11.50 2.25 -3.18
N LEU A 34 -12.17 2.27 -4.35
CA LEU A 34 -11.94 1.35 -5.46
C LEU A 34 -10.47 1.33 -5.89
N ARG A 35 -9.81 2.50 -5.94
CA ARG A 35 -8.39 2.62 -6.25
C ARG A 35 -7.52 1.76 -5.33
N ILE A 36 -7.82 1.77 -4.03
CA ILE A 36 -7.06 1.01 -3.02
C ILE A 36 -7.31 -0.48 -3.18
N VAL A 37 -8.55 -0.89 -3.41
CA VAL A 37 -8.93 -2.31 -3.60
C VAL A 37 -8.22 -2.92 -4.78
N ILE A 38 -8.25 -2.21 -5.92
CA ILE A 38 -7.59 -2.69 -7.12
C ILE A 38 -6.08 -2.73 -6.87
N GLY A 39 -5.50 -1.75 -6.14
CA GLY A 39 -4.10 -1.74 -5.72
C GLY A 39 -3.68 -2.90 -4.80
N LEU A 40 -4.59 -3.46 -4.01
CA LEU A 40 -4.32 -4.63 -3.15
C LEU A 40 -4.35 -5.95 -3.93
N LEU A 41 -4.92 -5.98 -5.13
CA LEU A 41 -5.11 -7.20 -5.91
C LEU A 41 -3.77 -7.83 -6.37
N PRO A 42 -2.77 -7.09 -6.87
CA PRO A 42 -1.43 -7.63 -7.11
C PRO A 42 -0.77 -8.21 -5.86
N ILE A 43 -0.94 -7.55 -4.71
CA ILE A 43 -0.41 -8.00 -3.41
C ILE A 43 -1.05 -9.32 -2.99
N LEU A 44 -2.38 -9.44 -3.14
CA LEU A 44 -3.12 -10.67 -2.87
C LEU A 44 -2.66 -11.83 -3.76
N LEU A 45 -2.45 -11.56 -5.05
CA LEU A 45 -1.97 -12.57 -6.00
C LEU A 45 -0.54 -13.01 -5.68
N CYS A 46 0.35 -12.08 -5.33
CA CYS A 46 1.69 -12.40 -4.84
C CYS A 46 1.64 -13.23 -3.53
N TYR A 47 0.74 -12.90 -2.60
CA TYR A 47 0.52 -13.72 -1.40
C TYR A 47 0.01 -15.12 -1.73
N ARG A 48 -0.92 -15.27 -2.69
CA ARG A 48 -1.37 -16.58 -3.17
C ARG A 48 -0.23 -17.38 -3.79
N TRP A 49 0.69 -16.72 -4.50
CA TRP A 49 1.90 -17.37 -4.98
C TRP A 49 2.76 -17.88 -3.83
N PHE A 50 2.99 -17.11 -2.75
CA PHE A 50 3.76 -17.60 -1.61
C PHE A 50 3.18 -18.89 -1.00
N ASN A 51 1.85 -19.01 -0.96
CA ASN A 51 1.16 -20.17 -0.39
C ASN A 51 1.10 -21.38 -1.33
N THR A 52 0.97 -21.17 -2.65
CA THR A 52 0.69 -22.25 -3.62
C THR A 52 1.86 -22.56 -4.55
N ARG A 53 2.83 -21.64 -4.64
CA ARG A 53 3.97 -21.64 -5.57
C ARG A 53 3.60 -21.74 -7.06
N GLN A 54 2.34 -21.50 -7.41
CA GLN A 54 1.88 -21.55 -8.81
C GLN A 54 2.22 -20.24 -9.55
N ILE A 55 3.03 -20.35 -10.60
CA ILE A 55 3.55 -19.20 -11.38
C ILE A 55 2.46 -18.31 -11.98
N ARG A 56 1.27 -18.88 -12.27
CA ARG A 56 0.10 -18.14 -12.79
C ARG A 56 -0.32 -16.97 -11.91
N PHE A 57 -0.10 -17.07 -10.59
CA PHE A 57 -0.41 -15.96 -9.68
C PHE A 57 0.59 -14.82 -9.80
N LEU A 58 1.86 -15.09 -10.13
CA LEU A 58 2.84 -14.03 -10.43
C LEU A 58 2.56 -13.35 -11.76
N PHE A 59 2.19 -14.11 -12.79
CA PHE A 59 1.70 -13.52 -14.05
C PHE A 59 0.48 -12.64 -13.81
N GLY A 60 -0.50 -13.13 -13.05
CA GLY A 60 -1.68 -12.36 -12.66
C GLY A 60 -1.35 -11.09 -11.88
N ALA A 61 -0.41 -11.17 -10.92
CA ALA A 61 0.05 -10.00 -10.17
C ALA A 61 0.70 -8.97 -11.10
N GLY A 62 1.54 -9.41 -12.05
CA GLY A 62 2.13 -8.56 -13.06
C GLY A 62 1.09 -7.89 -13.96
N ILE A 63 0.18 -8.67 -14.56
CA ILE A 63 -0.87 -8.17 -15.47
C ILE A 63 -1.70 -7.10 -14.77
N THR A 64 -2.13 -7.39 -13.54
CA THR A 64 -2.98 -6.48 -12.76
C THR A 64 -2.21 -5.23 -12.37
N SER A 65 -0.95 -5.33 -11.92
CA SER A 65 -0.06 -4.18 -11.71
C SER A 65 0.05 -3.29 -12.96
N GLY A 66 0.27 -3.88 -14.13
CA GLY A 66 0.38 -3.17 -15.40
C GLY A 66 -0.89 -2.37 -15.75
N LEU A 67 -2.05 -3.00 -15.65
CA LEU A 67 -3.34 -2.35 -15.90
C LEU A 67 -3.62 -1.22 -14.89
N ILE A 68 -3.27 -1.43 -13.61
CA ILE A 68 -3.50 -0.44 -12.56
C ILE A 68 -2.64 0.80 -12.77
N VAL A 69 -1.42 0.69 -13.28
CA VAL A 69 -0.57 1.86 -13.57
C VAL A 69 -1.27 2.83 -14.53
N PHE A 70 -1.96 2.31 -15.55
CA PHE A 70 -2.71 3.14 -16.49
C PHE A 70 -4.03 3.66 -15.92
N TYR A 71 -4.70 2.89 -15.04
CA TYR A 71 -5.87 3.37 -14.33
C TYR A 71 -5.52 4.46 -13.29
N SER A 72 -4.39 4.28 -12.60
CA SER A 72 -3.97 5.11 -11.49
C SER A 72 -2.48 4.94 -11.20
N GLN A 73 -1.67 5.89 -11.68
CA GLN A 73 -0.21 5.84 -11.58
C GLN A 73 0.31 5.67 -10.14
N GLU A 74 -0.25 6.40 -9.17
CA GLU A 74 0.18 6.33 -7.76
C GLU A 74 -0.06 4.95 -7.15
N VAL A 75 -1.25 4.39 -7.41
CA VAL A 75 -1.66 3.08 -6.89
C VAL A 75 -0.90 1.99 -7.62
N GLY A 76 -0.78 2.09 -8.94
CA GLY A 76 -0.10 1.10 -9.77
C GLY A 76 1.39 1.04 -9.48
N ALA A 77 2.05 2.19 -9.34
CA ALA A 77 3.44 2.27 -8.91
C ALA A 77 3.60 1.73 -7.48
N GLY A 78 2.71 2.13 -6.56
CA GLY A 78 2.69 1.62 -5.19
C GLY A 78 2.55 0.10 -5.12
N ALA A 79 1.59 -0.47 -5.85
CA ALA A 79 1.32 -1.90 -5.87
C ALA A 79 2.46 -2.69 -6.53
N THR A 80 3.03 -2.16 -7.61
CA THR A 80 4.19 -2.75 -8.30
C THR A 80 5.40 -2.78 -7.37
N LEU A 81 5.72 -1.66 -6.72
CA LEU A 81 6.82 -1.59 -5.76
C LEU A 81 6.57 -2.50 -4.55
N ALA A 82 5.34 -2.56 -4.03
CA ALA A 82 4.99 -3.48 -2.95
C ALA A 82 5.21 -4.95 -3.33
N VAL A 83 4.77 -5.37 -4.52
CA VAL A 83 4.99 -6.74 -5.00
C VAL A 83 6.48 -7.02 -5.20
N LEU A 84 7.24 -6.10 -5.79
CA LEU A 84 8.69 -6.25 -5.94
C LEU A 84 9.39 -6.35 -4.59
N SER A 85 9.03 -5.50 -3.62
CA SER A 85 9.52 -5.57 -2.24
C SER A 85 9.23 -6.92 -1.59
N MET A 86 8.03 -7.47 -1.78
CA MET A 86 7.67 -8.82 -1.31
C MET A 86 8.54 -9.90 -1.97
N LEU A 87 8.72 -9.83 -3.29
CA LEU A 87 9.50 -10.81 -4.05
C LEU A 87 10.99 -10.77 -3.71
N VAL A 88 11.56 -9.58 -3.53
CA VAL A 88 12.94 -9.41 -3.04
C VAL A 88 13.04 -10.00 -1.64
N PHE A 89 12.15 -9.60 -0.74
CA PHE A 89 12.18 -10.05 0.65
C PHE A 89 12.10 -11.58 0.80
N SER A 90 11.23 -12.25 0.03
CA SER A 90 11.06 -13.69 0.07
C SER A 90 12.04 -14.46 -0.83
N GLY A 91 12.40 -13.92 -1.99
CA GLY A 91 13.24 -14.60 -2.99
C GLY A 91 14.67 -14.77 -2.52
N PHE A 92 15.22 -13.77 -1.82
CA PHE A 92 16.57 -13.84 -1.26
C PHE A 92 16.67 -14.70 0.01
N GLN A 93 15.55 -15.21 0.54
CA GLN A 93 15.57 -16.17 1.65
C GLN A 93 15.76 -17.62 1.21
N GLU A 94 15.29 -17.96 0.00
CA GLU A 94 15.42 -19.32 -0.53
C GLU A 94 16.70 -19.46 -1.35
N THR A 95 16.78 -18.80 -2.50
CA THR A 95 17.98 -18.69 -3.34
C THR A 95 17.85 -17.51 -4.30
N CYS A 96 18.97 -16.87 -4.64
CA CYS A 96 19.00 -15.76 -5.61
C CYS A 96 18.33 -16.13 -6.94
N ARG A 97 18.55 -17.37 -7.45
CA ARG A 97 17.95 -17.86 -8.69
C ARG A 97 16.42 -17.93 -8.62
N HIS A 98 15.87 -18.39 -7.49
CA HIS A 98 14.42 -18.45 -7.30
C HIS A 98 13.80 -17.05 -7.24
N GLY A 99 14.45 -16.12 -6.53
CA GLY A 99 14.06 -14.71 -6.52
C GLY A 99 14.03 -14.08 -7.90
N LEU A 100 15.10 -14.25 -8.68
CA LEU A 100 15.19 -13.73 -10.04
C LEU A 100 14.12 -14.33 -10.97
N HIS A 101 13.84 -15.63 -10.86
CA HIS A 101 12.80 -16.28 -11.66
C HIS A 101 11.40 -15.75 -11.31
N ALA A 102 11.10 -15.55 -10.03
CA ALA A 102 9.83 -14.98 -9.58
C ALA A 102 9.65 -13.53 -10.06
N ILE A 103 10.71 -12.71 -9.97
CA ILE A 103 10.75 -11.35 -10.49
C ILE A 103 10.54 -11.35 -12.01
N GLY A 104 11.22 -12.24 -12.73
CA GLY A 104 11.05 -12.40 -14.17
C GLY A 104 9.61 -12.72 -14.57
N ALA A 105 8.97 -13.68 -13.90
CA ALA A 105 7.57 -14.02 -14.16
C ALA A 105 6.60 -12.86 -13.88
N PHE A 106 6.85 -12.08 -12.82
CA PHE A 106 6.10 -10.87 -12.54
C PHE A 106 6.27 -9.83 -13.67
N PHE A 107 7.49 -9.58 -14.14
CA PHE A 107 7.74 -8.62 -15.23
C PHE A 107 7.14 -9.06 -16.56
N VAL A 108 7.15 -10.36 -16.87
CA VAL A 108 6.45 -10.87 -18.06
C VAL A 108 4.94 -10.64 -17.93
N GLY A 109 4.36 -10.90 -16.77
CA GLY A 109 2.96 -10.56 -16.51
C GLY A 109 2.68 -9.06 -16.67
N LEU A 110 3.55 -8.22 -16.12
CA LEU A 110 3.46 -6.76 -16.23
C LEU A 110 3.49 -6.33 -17.69
N PHE A 111 4.43 -6.86 -18.48
CA PHE A 111 4.50 -6.60 -19.92
C PHE A 111 3.22 -7.03 -20.66
N ILE A 112 2.69 -8.22 -20.36
CA ILE A 112 1.41 -8.69 -20.94
C ILE A 112 0.26 -7.75 -20.60
N GLY A 113 0.23 -7.22 -19.37
CA GLY A 113 -0.81 -6.28 -18.93
C GLY A 113 -0.68 -4.89 -19.56
N THR A 114 0.54 -4.40 -19.75
CA THR A 114 0.79 -3.05 -20.27
C THR A 114 0.71 -2.97 -21.79
N MET A 115 1.14 -4.01 -22.51
CA MET A 115 1.22 -4.00 -23.97
C MET A 115 -0.08 -3.67 -24.70
N PRO A 116 -1.26 -4.22 -24.33
CA PRO A 116 -2.51 -3.90 -25.01
C PRO A 116 -2.84 -2.41 -24.97
N VAL A 117 -2.55 -1.74 -23.84
CA VAL A 117 -2.77 -0.29 -23.69
C VAL A 117 -1.79 0.47 -24.58
N VAL A 118 -0.50 0.13 -24.53
CA VAL A 118 0.54 0.79 -25.34
C VAL A 118 0.26 0.64 -26.84
N ILE A 119 -0.11 -0.56 -27.29
CA ILE A 119 -0.46 -0.84 -28.69
C ILE A 119 -1.68 -0.03 -29.11
N GLY A 120 -2.72 0.03 -28.26
CA GLY A 120 -3.91 0.84 -28.55
C GLY A 120 -3.59 2.32 -28.75
N PHE A 121 -2.78 2.91 -27.85
CA PHE A 121 -2.34 4.30 -28.01
C PHE A 121 -1.42 4.53 -29.21
N ALA A 122 -0.58 3.56 -29.56
CA ALA A 122 0.27 3.62 -30.75
C ALA A 122 -0.56 3.61 -32.04
N GLN A 123 -1.58 2.76 -32.12
CA GLN A 123 -2.51 2.72 -33.27
C GLN A 123 -3.29 4.03 -33.45
N MET A 124 -3.57 4.74 -32.36
CA MET A 124 -4.24 6.04 -32.38
C MET A 124 -3.29 7.22 -32.64
N GLY A 125 -1.99 6.98 -32.85
CA GLY A 125 -0.99 8.05 -32.99
C GLY A 125 -0.76 8.87 -31.71
N ALA A 126 -1.26 8.40 -30.56
CA ALA A 126 -1.27 9.12 -29.29
C ALA A 126 -0.17 8.63 -28.31
N LEU A 127 0.82 7.87 -28.79
CA LEU A 127 1.88 7.31 -27.95
C LEU A 127 2.73 8.38 -27.25
N GLN A 128 3.03 9.48 -27.95
CA GLN A 128 3.77 10.61 -27.37
C GLN A 128 2.98 11.24 -26.21
N ALA A 129 1.66 11.46 -26.39
CA ALA A 129 0.80 11.99 -25.35
C ALA A 129 0.69 11.05 -24.13
N LEU A 130 0.70 9.73 -24.36
CA LEU A 130 0.75 8.75 -23.27
C LEU A 130 2.05 8.87 -22.46
N ILE A 131 3.20 8.94 -23.13
CA ILE A 131 4.51 9.07 -22.48
C ILE A 131 4.58 10.39 -21.70
N MET A 132 4.19 11.51 -22.31
CA MET A 132 4.15 12.81 -21.64
C MET A 132 3.25 12.77 -20.39
N ASN A 133 2.06 12.18 -20.47
CA ASN A 133 1.19 12.02 -19.30
C ASN A 133 1.78 11.11 -18.21
N LEU A 134 2.58 10.11 -18.58
CA LEU A 134 3.26 9.24 -17.62
C LEU A 134 4.45 9.93 -16.94
N THR A 135 5.11 10.89 -17.57
CA THR A 135 6.31 11.56 -17.05
C THR A 135 6.01 12.92 -16.42
N GLU A 136 5.19 13.74 -17.06
CA GLU A 136 4.94 15.14 -16.66
C GLU A 136 3.99 15.22 -15.47
N TYR A 137 2.98 14.36 -15.40
CA TYR A 137 2.02 14.40 -14.29
C TYR A 137 2.66 14.08 -12.93
N PRO A 138 3.53 13.06 -12.79
CA PRO A 138 4.31 12.88 -11.57
C PRO A 138 5.24 14.05 -11.27
N GLN A 139 5.87 14.66 -12.28
CA GLN A 139 6.75 15.81 -12.10
C GLN A 139 5.99 17.03 -11.58
N LEU A 140 4.83 17.35 -12.16
CA LEU A 140 3.96 18.43 -11.71
C LEU A 140 3.45 18.18 -10.27
N ALA A 141 3.13 16.93 -9.92
CA ALA A 141 2.77 16.57 -8.54
C ALA A 141 3.96 16.68 -7.57
N MET A 142 5.18 16.36 -8.01
CA MET A 142 6.41 16.54 -7.22
C MET A 142 6.83 18.02 -7.09
N LEU A 143 6.47 18.88 -8.04
CA LEU A 143 6.68 20.32 -7.93
C LEU A 143 5.65 20.97 -6.99
N GLY A 144 4.40 20.48 -6.98
CA GLY A 144 3.38 20.85 -6.00
C GLY A 144 3.74 20.50 -4.54
N TYR A 145 4.68 19.57 -4.34
CA TYR A 145 5.24 19.18 -3.05
C TYR A 145 5.94 20.34 -2.30
N GLY A 146 6.31 21.41 -3.00
CA GLY A 146 6.84 22.64 -2.40
C GLY A 146 5.78 23.65 -1.97
N ALA A 147 4.50 23.46 -2.35
CA ALA A 147 3.46 24.48 -2.13
C ALA A 147 2.80 24.39 -0.74
N PHE A 148 2.80 23.23 -0.08
CA PHE A 148 2.28 23.07 1.27
C PHE A 148 3.30 22.39 2.18
N PRO A 149 3.81 23.07 3.22
CA PRO A 149 4.72 22.45 4.17
C PRO A 149 4.01 21.32 4.91
N PHE A 150 4.71 20.20 5.10
CA PHE A 150 4.22 19.12 5.96
C PHE A 150 3.92 19.67 7.36
N PRO A 151 2.83 19.27 8.03
CA PRO A 151 2.47 19.83 9.32
C PRO A 151 3.57 19.61 10.34
N SER A 152 4.02 20.68 10.99
CA SER A 152 5.02 20.59 12.05
C SER A 152 4.34 20.22 13.37
N LEU A 153 4.80 19.11 13.97
CA LEU A 153 4.41 18.74 15.34
C LEU A 153 4.80 19.80 16.35
N ILE A 154 5.96 20.44 16.17
CA ILE A 154 6.47 21.47 17.07
C ILE A 154 5.53 22.68 17.05
N SER A 155 5.17 23.17 15.85
CA SER A 155 4.26 24.31 15.75
C SER A 155 2.85 24.00 16.22
N ALA A 156 2.37 22.77 16.06
CA ALA A 156 1.10 22.31 16.63
C ALA A 156 1.14 22.25 18.17
N PHE A 157 2.25 21.79 18.74
CA PHE A 157 2.46 21.72 20.18
C PHE A 157 2.57 23.12 20.80
N GLU A 158 3.33 24.02 20.19
CA GLU A 158 3.43 25.42 20.63
C GLU A 158 2.08 26.13 20.63
N LYS A 159 1.25 25.90 19.59
CA LYS A 159 -0.12 26.44 19.52
C LYS A 159 -1.03 25.88 20.63
N MET A 160 -0.87 24.62 20.98
CA MET A 160 -1.62 23.99 22.08
C MET A 160 -1.24 24.58 23.44
N ILE A 161 0.06 24.83 23.67
CA ILE A 161 0.54 25.47 24.91
C ILE A 161 0.11 26.94 24.97
N ALA A 162 0.23 27.68 23.87
CA ALA A 162 -0.06 29.11 23.83
C ALA A 162 -1.56 29.41 24.01
N ASN A 163 -2.44 28.53 23.53
CA ASN A 163 -3.89 28.66 23.67
C ASN A 163 -4.50 27.33 24.10
N PRO A 164 -4.41 26.96 25.38
CA PRO A 164 -4.89 25.68 25.87
C PRO A 164 -6.43 25.67 25.85
N GLY A 165 -7.00 24.99 24.86
CA GLY A 165 -8.44 24.87 24.67
C GLY A 165 -8.76 23.64 23.83
N PHE A 166 -10.00 23.17 23.88
CA PHE A 166 -10.40 21.94 23.20
C PHE A 166 -10.05 21.93 21.69
N GLY A 167 -10.16 23.08 21.02
CA GLY A 167 -9.82 23.23 19.60
C GLY A 167 -8.34 23.03 19.29
N SER A 168 -7.43 23.54 20.14
CA SER A 168 -5.97 23.42 19.95
C SER A 168 -5.45 22.04 20.35
N PHE A 169 -6.04 21.41 21.37
CA PHE A 169 -5.80 20.00 21.70
C PHE A 169 -6.23 19.10 20.54
N ARG A 170 -7.44 19.30 19.99
CA ARG A 170 -7.95 18.51 18.85
C ARG A 170 -7.04 18.64 17.63
N SER A 171 -6.55 19.84 17.32
CA SER A 171 -5.67 20.06 16.17
C SER A 171 -4.29 19.42 16.36
N PHE A 172 -3.72 19.48 17.57
CA PHE A 172 -2.49 18.77 17.90
C PHE A 172 -2.64 17.25 17.72
N PHE A 173 -3.70 16.67 18.29
CA PHE A 173 -3.96 15.24 18.13
C PHE A 173 -4.26 14.84 16.69
N ALA A 174 -4.92 15.71 15.92
CA ALA A 174 -5.11 15.50 14.50
C ALA A 174 -3.75 15.43 13.79
N VAL A 175 -2.84 16.40 13.99
CA VAL A 175 -1.49 16.35 13.41
C VAL A 175 -0.74 15.09 13.84
N LEU A 176 -0.76 14.76 15.14
CA LEU A 176 -0.05 13.59 15.67
C LEU A 176 -0.56 12.28 15.07
N PHE A 177 -1.86 12.00 15.15
CA PHE A 177 -2.42 10.72 14.71
C PHE A 177 -2.65 10.63 13.21
N ILE A 178 -3.04 11.73 12.55
CA ILE A 178 -3.33 11.72 11.12
C ILE A 178 -2.05 11.81 10.32
N SER A 179 -1.12 12.69 10.70
CA SER A 179 0.10 12.91 9.93
C SER A 179 1.25 12.00 10.31
N TYR A 180 1.48 11.80 11.60
CA TYR A 180 2.64 11.05 12.08
C TYR A 180 2.31 9.60 12.42
N GLY A 181 1.08 9.30 12.82
CA GLY A 181 0.62 7.94 13.14
C GLY A 181 0.92 6.91 12.05
N PRO A 182 0.47 7.11 10.79
CA PRO A 182 0.77 6.19 9.69
C PRO A 182 2.26 6.05 9.41
N ILE A 183 3.02 7.15 9.48
CA ILE A 183 4.48 7.14 9.27
C ILE A 183 5.15 6.26 10.32
N LEU A 184 4.82 6.47 11.60
CA LEU A 184 5.34 5.67 12.70
C LEU A 184 4.96 4.20 12.53
N LEU A 185 3.71 3.89 12.18
CA LEU A 185 3.25 2.54 11.94
C LEU A 185 4.05 1.85 10.81
N TYR A 186 4.17 2.49 9.64
CA TYR A 186 4.91 1.91 8.51
C TYR A 186 6.40 1.74 8.83
N ALA A 187 7.01 2.71 9.52
CA ALA A 187 8.40 2.64 9.95
C ALA A 187 8.62 1.51 10.97
N SER A 188 7.73 1.38 11.96
CA SER A 188 7.78 0.30 12.95
C SER A 188 7.63 -1.07 12.30
N VAL A 189 6.73 -1.23 11.32
CA VAL A 189 6.59 -2.50 10.58
C VAL A 189 7.83 -2.79 9.74
N ALA A 190 8.36 -1.81 9.02
CA ALA A 190 9.58 -1.99 8.25
C ALA A 190 10.77 -2.40 9.13
N LEU A 191 10.93 -1.76 10.29
CA LEU A 191 11.97 -2.08 11.26
C LEU A 191 11.76 -3.47 11.87
N PHE A 192 10.54 -3.80 12.29
CA PHE A 192 10.19 -5.12 12.82
C PHE A 192 10.51 -6.24 11.82
N VAL A 193 10.07 -6.08 10.57
CA VAL A 193 10.33 -7.04 9.51
C VAL A 193 11.82 -7.14 9.18
N SER A 194 12.54 -6.02 9.18
CA SER A 194 14.00 -5.99 8.97
C SER A 194 14.75 -6.74 10.06
N ILE A 195 14.40 -6.54 11.33
CA ILE A 195 14.99 -7.29 12.46
C ILE A 195 14.73 -8.79 12.28
N ARG A 196 13.48 -9.18 11.98
CA ARG A 196 13.12 -10.59 11.78
C ARG A 196 13.85 -11.23 10.60
N TRP A 197 14.10 -10.45 9.55
CA TRP A 197 14.89 -10.85 8.41
C TRP A 197 16.36 -11.07 8.78
N LEU A 198 16.98 -10.14 9.52
CA LEU A 198 18.37 -10.23 9.98
C LEU A 198 18.61 -11.45 10.88
N ILE A 199 17.67 -11.76 11.79
CA ILE A 199 17.77 -12.93 12.68
C ILE A 199 17.31 -14.25 12.01
N ARG A 200 17.06 -14.25 10.70
CA ARG A 200 16.58 -15.39 9.91
C ARG A 200 15.30 -16.06 10.46
N ARG A 201 14.43 -15.30 11.12
CA ARG A 201 13.11 -15.76 11.62
C ARG A 201 11.94 -15.17 10.83
N SER A 202 12.21 -14.79 9.60
CA SER A 202 11.22 -14.21 8.71
C SER A 202 10.33 -15.30 8.09
N THR A 203 9.10 -14.93 7.83
CA THR A 203 8.06 -15.75 7.24
C THR A 203 7.46 -15.07 6.01
N SER A 204 6.73 -15.80 5.18
CA SER A 204 5.97 -15.22 4.06
C SER A 204 4.94 -14.19 4.51
N PHE A 205 4.51 -14.24 5.78
CA PHE A 205 3.65 -13.23 6.38
C PHE A 205 4.38 -11.89 6.59
N ASP A 206 5.65 -11.93 7.01
CA ASP A 206 6.48 -10.72 7.15
C ASP A 206 6.70 -10.03 5.79
N ALA A 207 6.80 -10.82 4.70
CA ALA A 207 6.84 -10.29 3.34
C ALA A 207 5.57 -9.49 3.00
N VAL A 208 4.39 -10.01 3.34
CA VAL A 208 3.10 -9.33 3.11
C VAL A 208 3.00 -8.05 3.94
N LEU A 209 3.39 -8.09 5.21
CA LEU A 209 3.43 -6.90 6.06
C LEU A 209 4.30 -5.81 5.46
N PHE A 210 5.49 -6.19 4.96
CA PHE A 210 6.40 -5.27 4.29
C PHE A 210 5.80 -4.71 3.00
N GLY A 211 5.20 -5.56 2.15
CA GLY A 211 4.52 -5.12 0.93
C GLY A 211 3.40 -4.11 1.21
N ILE A 212 2.53 -4.38 2.19
CA ILE A 212 1.45 -3.47 2.58
C ILE A 212 2.01 -2.17 3.16
N ALA A 213 3.08 -2.21 3.95
CA ALA A 213 3.74 -1.02 4.46
C ALA A 213 4.34 -0.17 3.33
N CYS A 214 5.02 -0.78 2.35
CA CYS A 214 5.54 -0.09 1.16
C CYS A 214 4.41 0.54 0.33
N PHE A 215 3.34 -0.22 0.07
CA PHE A 215 2.15 0.29 -0.63
C PHE A 215 1.55 1.48 0.11
N GLY A 216 1.34 1.33 1.41
CA GLY A 216 0.79 2.36 2.28
C GLY A 216 1.65 3.62 2.31
N LEU A 217 2.98 3.51 2.37
CA LEU A 217 3.90 4.64 2.38
C LEU A 217 3.87 5.41 1.05
N ILE A 218 3.88 4.71 -0.08
CA ILE A 218 3.83 5.35 -1.42
C ILE A 218 2.49 6.05 -1.63
N TYR A 219 1.40 5.38 -1.26
CA TYR A 219 0.06 5.96 -1.35
C TYR A 219 -0.12 7.14 -0.38
N TYR A 220 0.50 7.06 0.80
CA TYR A 220 0.48 8.11 1.80
C TYR A 220 1.21 9.36 1.35
N ARG A 221 2.39 9.18 0.77
CA ARG A 221 3.14 10.24 0.10
C ARG A 221 2.31 10.92 -1.00
N SER A 222 1.66 10.13 -1.85
CA SER A 222 0.95 10.65 -3.01
C SER A 222 -0.30 11.45 -2.65
N ALA A 223 -1.02 11.04 -1.60
CA ALA A 223 -2.21 11.76 -1.16
C ALA A 223 -1.89 13.08 -0.42
N LEU A 224 -0.79 13.12 0.35
CA LEU A 224 -0.30 14.36 0.95
C LEU A 224 0.14 15.39 -0.11
N ALA A 225 0.58 14.92 -1.28
CA ALA A 225 1.04 15.78 -2.38
C ALA A 225 -0.11 16.50 -3.13
N ARG A 226 -1.32 15.93 -3.12
CA ARG A 226 -2.42 16.37 -4.00
C ARG A 226 -3.58 17.04 -3.29
N SER A 227 -3.67 16.93 -1.98
CA SER A 227 -4.83 17.39 -1.24
C SER A 227 -4.44 18.01 0.08
N GLY A 228 -5.01 19.19 0.35
CA GLY A 228 -5.11 19.72 1.69
C GLY A 228 -5.63 18.66 2.66
N PHE A 229 -5.36 18.89 3.94
CA PHE A 229 -5.63 17.98 5.05
C PHE A 229 -7.02 17.32 5.03
N ASP A 230 -7.97 17.97 4.40
CA ASP A 230 -9.37 17.64 4.21
C ASP A 230 -9.63 16.30 3.49
N LYS A 231 -8.67 15.79 2.69
CA LYS A 231 -8.81 14.46 2.03
C LYS A 231 -7.91 13.36 2.62
N SER A 232 -7.25 13.63 3.74
CA SER A 232 -6.40 12.69 4.48
C SER A 232 -7.12 11.38 4.86
N GLY A 233 -8.45 11.41 4.96
CA GLY A 233 -9.30 10.24 5.20
C GLY A 233 -9.12 9.10 4.19
N THR A 234 -8.80 9.41 2.93
CA THR A 234 -8.64 8.40 1.87
C THR A 234 -7.35 7.60 1.98
N VAL A 235 -6.43 8.02 2.86
CA VAL A 235 -5.04 7.56 2.91
C VAL A 235 -4.78 6.56 4.03
N PHE A 236 -5.71 6.48 4.99
CA PHE A 236 -5.69 5.56 6.12
C PHE A 236 -5.95 4.08 5.82
N PRO A 237 -6.63 3.66 4.74
CA PRO A 237 -6.99 2.25 4.59
C PRO A 237 -5.81 1.26 4.64
N PRO A 238 -4.64 1.52 4.02
CA PRO A 238 -3.49 0.63 4.19
C PRO A 238 -2.99 0.57 5.64
N ALA A 239 -2.97 1.69 6.37
CA ALA A 239 -2.60 1.74 7.78
C ALA A 239 -3.61 0.99 8.66
N LEU A 240 -4.92 1.13 8.39
CA LEU A 240 -5.98 0.40 9.09
C LEU A 240 -5.87 -1.11 8.86
N ILE A 241 -5.71 -1.52 7.60
CA ILE A 241 -5.50 -2.93 7.24
C ILE A 241 -4.28 -3.49 7.97
N LEU A 242 -3.17 -2.77 7.96
CA LEU A 242 -1.94 -3.18 8.63
C LEU A 242 -2.12 -3.28 10.15
N SER A 243 -2.82 -2.32 10.76
CA SER A 243 -3.13 -2.31 12.18
C SER A 243 -4.00 -3.50 12.60
N ILE A 244 -5.03 -3.81 11.81
CA ILE A 244 -5.91 -4.97 12.04
C ILE A 244 -5.13 -6.28 11.94
N ILE A 245 -4.30 -6.42 10.90
CA ILE A 245 -3.46 -7.61 10.71
C ILE A 245 -2.49 -7.80 11.89
N LEU A 246 -1.87 -6.72 12.36
CA LEU A 246 -0.95 -6.74 13.50
C LEU A 246 -1.67 -7.09 14.82
N LEU A 247 -2.81 -6.46 15.10
CA LEU A 247 -3.62 -6.76 16.30
C LEU A 247 -4.06 -8.22 16.32
N TRP A 248 -4.51 -8.74 15.17
CA TRP A 248 -4.87 -10.15 15.04
C TRP A 248 -3.66 -11.07 15.28
N TRP A 249 -2.51 -10.73 14.71
CA TRP A 249 -1.29 -11.52 14.89
C TRP A 249 -0.83 -11.54 16.36
N LEU A 250 -0.80 -10.38 17.03
CA LEU A 250 -0.45 -10.25 18.45
C LEU A 250 -1.40 -11.04 19.34
N TRP A 251 -2.71 -10.96 19.07
CA TRP A 251 -3.73 -11.70 19.80
C TRP A 251 -3.52 -13.22 19.72
N HIS A 252 -3.20 -13.74 18.53
CA HIS A 252 -2.91 -15.15 18.35
C HIS A 252 -1.56 -15.58 18.94
N LEU A 253 -0.57 -14.69 18.97
CA LEU A 253 0.70 -14.94 19.64
C LEU A 253 0.49 -15.08 21.15
N GLY A 254 -0.28 -14.17 21.74
CA GLY A 254 -0.64 -14.20 23.17
C GLY A 254 -1.29 -15.53 23.56
N ARG A 255 -2.29 -16.00 22.81
CA ARG A 255 -2.94 -17.29 23.11
C ARG A 255 -2.01 -18.51 23.09
N ARG A 256 -0.87 -18.47 22.40
CA ARG A 256 0.11 -19.57 22.39
C ARG A 256 1.13 -19.51 23.52
N VAL A 257 1.29 -18.34 24.15
CA VAL A 257 2.20 -18.16 25.29
C VAL A 257 1.47 -18.46 26.60
N TRP A 258 0.16 -18.24 26.64
CA TRP A 258 -0.71 -18.46 27.80
C TRP A 258 -1.45 -19.82 27.80
N ALA A 259 -1.17 -20.70 26.84
CA ALA A 259 -1.72 -22.06 26.76
C ALA A 259 -0.57 -23.07 26.85
#